data_AF-A0A1B2LXS6-F1
#
_entry.id   AF-A0A1B2LXS6-F1
#
_cell.length_a   1.000
_cell.length_b   1.000
_cell.length_c   1.000
_cell.angle_alpha   90.00
_cell.angle_beta   90.00
_cell.angle_gamma   90.00
#
_symmetry.space_group_name_H-M   'P 1'
#
loop_
_entity.id
_entity.type
_entity.pdbx_description
1 polymer ?
#
loop_
_entity_poly.entity_id
_entity_poly.type
_entity_poly.pdbx_seq_one_letter_code
_entity_poly.pdbx_strand_id
1 'polypeptide(L)'
;MKFKNFAVLGLTLAYGLICGFLTGYDKLSGERSVDWGAVAGFTSAFATFVSIAAMLWIFSQWNRQKGSEVVANEAKHCIIQLSGLAEIQVEMLRSLEIHNDHRVDEKIFLEFKEIYRQITKSTRFLKSVLDDKALENDLSNLLSEIKKTINSINLYSDGRRSYDEINVIEVENVELLIDSLFKYSLYETSFKSSKK
;
A
#
# COMPACT_ATOMS: atom_id res chain seq x y z
N MET A 1 -3.11 -4.53 -20.23
CA MET A 1 -2.80 -4.76 -21.66
C MET A 1 -2.09 -3.55 -22.30
N LYS A 2 -0.98 -3.04 -21.72
CA LYS A 2 -0.19 -1.89 -22.25
C LYS A 2 1.30 -2.21 -22.51
N PHE A 3 1.73 -3.45 -22.29
CA PHE A 3 3.13 -3.87 -22.41
C PHE A 3 3.63 -4.03 -23.85
N LYS A 4 2.78 -4.51 -24.77
CA LYS A 4 3.20 -4.79 -26.16
C LYS A 4 3.49 -3.53 -26.97
N ASN A 5 2.74 -2.46 -26.76
CA ASN A 5 2.85 -1.26 -27.60
C ASN A 5 4.12 -0.44 -27.32
N PHE A 6 4.69 -0.51 -26.11
CA PHE A 6 5.87 0.28 -25.75
C PHE A 6 7.20 -0.39 -26.09
N ALA A 7 7.29 -1.72 -26.00
CA ALA A 7 8.44 -2.44 -26.54
C ALA A 7 8.57 -2.24 -28.05
N VAL A 8 7.43 -2.24 -28.75
CA VAL A 8 7.36 -1.91 -30.18
C VAL A 8 7.76 -0.45 -30.42
N LEU A 9 7.32 0.50 -29.59
CA LEU A 9 7.68 1.93 -29.72
C LEU A 9 9.19 2.19 -29.49
N GLY A 10 9.79 1.54 -28.49
CA GLY A 10 11.21 1.65 -28.21
C GLY A 10 12.07 1.06 -29.33
N LEU A 11 11.67 -0.09 -29.87
CA LEU A 11 12.30 -0.69 -31.05
C LEU A 11 12.11 0.14 -32.31
N THR A 12 10.94 0.75 -32.54
CA THR A 12 10.70 1.60 -33.71
C THR A 12 11.42 2.94 -33.63
N LEU A 13 11.55 3.55 -32.45
CA LEU A 13 12.36 4.76 -32.27
C LEU A 13 13.85 4.48 -32.46
N ALA A 14 14.35 3.35 -31.95
CA ALA A 14 15.72 2.92 -32.17
C ALA A 14 15.99 2.64 -33.66
N TYR A 15 15.08 1.95 -34.34
CA TYR A 15 15.20 1.66 -35.77
C TYR A 15 15.11 2.93 -36.62
N GLY A 16 14.19 3.84 -36.28
CA GLY A 16 14.04 5.13 -36.96
C GLY A 16 15.25 6.05 -36.82
N LEU A 17 15.92 6.04 -35.67
CA LEU A 17 17.16 6.80 -35.46
C LEU A 17 18.35 6.17 -36.17
N ILE A 18 18.47 4.83 -36.21
CA ILE A 18 19.51 4.14 -36.96
C ILE A 18 19.34 4.37 -38.46
N CYS A 19 18.12 4.23 -38.99
CA CYS A 19 17.83 4.51 -40.40
C CYS A 19 17.99 5.99 -40.76
N GLY A 20 17.58 6.91 -39.87
CA GLY A 20 17.76 8.35 -40.06
C GLY A 20 19.23 8.77 -40.07
N PHE A 21 20.07 8.14 -39.23
CA PHE A 21 21.51 8.39 -39.21
C PHE A 21 22.21 7.83 -40.46
N LEU A 22 21.81 6.64 -40.92
CA LEU A 22 22.34 6.04 -42.16
C LEU A 22 21.94 6.82 -43.42
N THR A 23 20.69 7.31 -43.50
CA THR A 23 20.20 8.08 -44.66
C THR A 23 20.66 9.54 -44.66
N GLY A 24 20.93 10.13 -43.48
CA GLY A 24 21.53 11.46 -43.36
C GLY A 24 23.02 11.48 -43.75
N TYR A 25 23.74 10.37 -43.54
CA TYR A 25 25.17 10.26 -43.86
C TYR A 25 25.45 10.05 -45.35
N ASP A 26 24.59 9.31 -46.05
CA ASP A 26 24.71 9.08 -47.51
C ASP A 26 24.61 10.40 -48.31
N LYS A 27 23.92 11.41 -47.76
CA LYS A 27 23.76 12.73 -48.38
C LYS A 27 24.98 13.65 -48.17
N LEU A 28 25.94 13.26 -47.33
CA LEU A 28 27.12 14.04 -46.97
C LEU A 28 28.45 13.41 -47.41
N SER A 29 28.46 12.16 -47.90
CA SER A 29 29.67 11.45 -48.30
C SER A 29 29.90 11.44 -49.82
N GLY A 30 30.03 12.64 -50.39
CA GLY A 30 30.95 12.78 -51.52
C GLY A 30 32.37 12.80 -50.94
N GLU A 31 33.10 11.70 -51.11
CA GLU A 31 34.52 11.53 -50.73
C GLU A 31 34.81 11.41 -49.21
N ARG A 32 34.66 10.20 -48.65
CA ARG A 32 35.57 9.61 -47.63
C ARG A 32 35.12 8.18 -47.31
N SER A 33 36.08 7.25 -47.25
CA SER A 33 35.86 5.87 -46.81
C SER A 33 35.26 5.85 -45.40
N VAL A 34 34.06 5.29 -45.27
CA VAL A 34 33.35 5.14 -44.00
C VAL A 34 34.15 4.22 -43.09
N ASP A 35 34.61 4.74 -41.95
CA ASP A 35 35.19 3.91 -40.88
C ASP A 35 34.05 3.22 -40.12
N TRP A 36 33.64 2.07 -40.64
CA TRP A 36 32.62 1.21 -40.05
C TRP A 36 32.96 0.79 -38.61
N GLY A 37 34.23 0.83 -38.20
CA GLY A 37 34.66 0.58 -36.83
C GLY A 37 34.20 1.66 -35.85
N ALA A 38 34.23 2.93 -36.26
CA ALA A 38 33.74 4.04 -35.45
C ALA A 38 32.20 4.05 -35.34
N VAL A 39 31.49 3.71 -36.42
CA VAL A 39 30.02 3.59 -36.45
C VAL A 39 29.56 2.38 -35.62
N ALA A 40 30.27 1.25 -35.68
CA ALA A 40 30.03 0.09 -34.83
C ALA A 40 30.31 0.38 -33.35
N GLY A 41 31.35 1.17 -33.04
CA GLY A 41 31.65 1.63 -31.68
C GLY A 41 30.57 2.54 -31.10
N PHE A 42 30.02 3.46 -31.90
CA PHE A 42 28.97 4.37 -31.44
C PHE A 42 27.61 3.66 -31.27
N THR A 43 27.24 2.79 -32.21
CA THR A 43 26.00 2.01 -32.13
C THR A 43 26.00 1.00 -30.97
N SER A 44 27.15 0.34 -30.72
CA SER A 44 27.31 -0.56 -29.56
C SER A 44 27.29 0.16 -28.22
N ALA A 45 27.93 1.33 -28.13
CA ALA A 45 27.85 2.19 -26.95
C ALA A 45 26.41 2.68 -26.70
N PHE A 46 25.72 3.17 -27.73
CA PHE A 46 24.33 3.65 -27.62
C PHE A 46 23.35 2.52 -27.25
N ALA A 47 23.50 1.33 -27.85
CA ALA A 47 22.70 0.15 -27.49
C ALA A 47 22.91 -0.25 -26.02
N THR A 48 24.14 -0.09 -25.50
CA THR A 48 24.46 -0.34 -24.09
C THR A 48 23.76 0.66 -23.18
N PHE A 49 23.80 1.97 -23.50
CA PHE A 49 23.09 3.00 -22.72
C PHE A 49 21.57 2.81 -22.72
N VAL A 50 20.97 2.50 -23.87
CA VAL A 50 19.54 2.23 -23.98
C VAL A 50 19.16 0.98 -23.19
N SER A 51 19.99 -0.06 -23.21
CA SER A 51 19.75 -1.30 -22.44
C SER A 51 19.81 -1.05 -20.93
N ILE A 52 20.78 -0.26 -20.46
CA ILE A 52 20.89 0.12 -19.03
C ILE A 52 19.69 0.97 -18.62
N ALA A 53 19.29 1.94 -19.43
CA ALA A 53 18.13 2.79 -19.16
C ALA A 53 16.83 1.97 -19.10
N ALA A 54 16.63 1.05 -20.05
CA ALA A 54 15.48 0.15 -20.05
C ALA A 54 15.47 -0.77 -18.83
N MET A 55 16.63 -1.31 -18.43
CA MET A 55 16.76 -2.15 -17.24
C MET A 55 16.42 -1.39 -15.96
N LEU A 56 16.95 -0.18 -15.78
CA LEU A 56 16.63 0.67 -14.63
C LEU A 56 15.14 1.03 -14.58
N TRP A 57 14.53 1.29 -15.74
CA TRP A 57 13.11 1.58 -15.82
C TRP A 57 12.25 0.35 -15.49
N ILE A 58 12.54 -0.82 -16.07
CA ILE A 58 11.84 -2.09 -15.76
C ILE A 58 11.97 -2.40 -14.27
N PHE A 59 13.17 -2.27 -13.72
CA PHE A 59 13.43 -2.48 -12.29
C PHE A 59 12.59 -1.54 -11.42
N SER A 60 12.51 -0.25 -11.80
CA SER A 60 11.68 0.73 -11.11
C SER A 60 10.19 0.36 -11.17
N GLN A 61 9.68 -0.07 -12.32
CA GLN A 61 8.29 -0.50 -12.48
C GLN A 61 7.99 -1.77 -11.67
N TRP A 62 8.89 -2.74 -11.68
CA TRP A 62 8.71 -3.99 -10.93
C TRP A 62 8.68 -3.73 -9.42
N ASN A 63 9.61 -2.91 -8.91
CA ASN A 63 9.61 -2.54 -7.50
C ASN A 63 8.33 -1.80 -7.10
N ARG A 64 7.80 -0.93 -7.97
CA ARG A 64 6.51 -0.26 -7.74
C ARG A 64 5.35 -1.26 -7.68
N GLN A 65 5.29 -2.23 -8.59
CA GLN A 65 4.26 -3.27 -8.58
C GLN A 65 4.32 -4.11 -7.30
N LYS A 66 5.52 -4.54 -6.88
CA LYS A 66 5.68 -5.31 -5.65
C LYS A 66 5.36 -4.49 -4.40
N GLY A 67 5.75 -3.22 -4.36
CA GLY A 67 5.33 -2.31 -3.29
C GLY A 67 3.81 -2.20 -3.21
N SER A 68 3.14 -2.02 -4.34
CA SER A 68 1.67 -1.93 -4.36
C SER A 68 0.97 -3.21 -3.90
N GLU A 69 1.52 -4.38 -4.24
CA GLU A 69 0.99 -5.68 -3.83
C GLU A 69 1.05 -5.85 -2.31
N VAL A 70 2.17 -5.47 -1.70
CA VAL A 70 2.34 -5.51 -0.23
C VAL A 70 1.33 -4.59 0.46
N VAL A 71 1.17 -3.35 -0.03
CA VAL A 71 0.23 -2.40 0.58
C VAL A 71 -1.22 -2.86 0.41
N ALA A 72 -1.60 -3.33 -0.77
CA ALA A 72 -2.94 -3.87 -1.00
C ALA A 72 -3.22 -5.08 -0.10
N ASN A 73 -2.23 -5.96 0.10
CA ASN A 73 -2.36 -7.10 1.00
C ASN A 73 -2.51 -6.65 2.47
N GLU A 74 -1.72 -5.67 2.91
CA GLU A 74 -1.84 -5.15 4.27
C GLU A 74 -3.17 -4.43 4.50
N ALA A 75 -3.67 -3.69 3.51
CA ALA A 75 -4.98 -3.05 3.58
C ALA A 75 -6.10 -4.09 3.72
N LYS A 76 -6.06 -5.20 2.96
CA LYS A 76 -7.01 -6.32 3.12
C LYS A 76 -6.94 -6.95 4.49
N HIS A 77 -5.73 -7.19 4.98
CA HIS A 77 -5.52 -7.75 6.30
C HIS A 77 -6.07 -6.84 7.40
N CYS A 78 -5.87 -5.52 7.27
CA CYS A 78 -6.44 -4.53 8.17
C CYS A 78 -7.98 -4.52 8.10
N ILE A 79 -8.58 -4.56 6.91
CA ILE A 79 -10.05 -4.64 6.75
C ILE A 79 -10.62 -5.86 7.48
N ILE A 80 -10.03 -7.04 7.31
CA ILE A 80 -10.48 -8.27 7.99
C ILE A 80 -10.43 -8.11 9.51
N GLN A 81 -9.36 -7.50 10.04
CA GLN A 81 -9.23 -7.26 11.48
C GLN A 81 -10.25 -6.25 12.00
N LEU A 82 -10.58 -5.21 11.21
CA LEU A 82 -11.60 -4.22 11.54
C LEU A 82 -13.00 -4.84 11.60
N SER A 83 -13.33 -5.72 10.66
CA SER A 83 -14.58 -6.49 10.71
C SER A 83 -14.61 -7.41 11.95
N GLY A 84 -13.53 -8.13 12.22
CA GLY A 84 -13.42 -8.96 13.42
C GLY A 84 -13.52 -8.16 14.72
N LEU A 85 -13.01 -6.92 14.75
CA LEU A 85 -13.14 -6.00 15.89
C LEU A 85 -14.60 -5.66 16.19
N ALA A 86 -15.40 -5.39 15.16
CA ALA A 86 -16.82 -5.09 15.32
C ALA A 86 -17.59 -6.31 15.88
N GLU A 87 -17.32 -7.50 15.36
CA GLU A 87 -17.92 -8.75 15.82
C GLU A 87 -17.58 -9.04 17.28
N ILE A 88 -16.29 -9.02 17.64
CA ILE A 88 -15.85 -9.32 19.02
C ILE A 88 -16.32 -8.23 20.01
N GLN A 89 -16.48 -6.99 19.58
CA GLN A 89 -17.04 -5.93 20.42
C GLN A 89 -18.48 -6.24 20.81
N VAL A 90 -19.31 -6.68 19.86
CA VAL A 90 -20.70 -7.05 20.13
C VAL A 90 -20.76 -8.24 21.09
N GLU A 91 -19.95 -9.25 20.87
CA GLU A 91 -19.89 -10.44 21.74
C GLU A 91 -19.45 -10.07 23.17
N MET A 92 -18.44 -9.20 23.27
CA MET A 92 -17.96 -8.65 24.53
C MET A 92 -19.07 -7.87 25.25
N LEU A 93 -19.72 -6.91 24.60
CA LEU A 93 -20.80 -6.12 25.23
C LEU A 93 -21.96 -7.00 25.70
N ARG A 94 -22.31 -8.03 24.91
CA ARG A 94 -23.31 -9.03 25.29
C ARG A 94 -22.88 -9.84 26.51
N SER A 95 -21.63 -10.28 26.58
CA SER A 95 -21.13 -11.02 27.75
C SER A 95 -21.19 -10.17 29.02
N LEU A 96 -20.86 -8.88 28.92
CA LEU A 96 -20.88 -7.95 30.04
C LEU A 96 -22.31 -7.68 30.54
N GLU A 97 -23.27 -7.54 29.61
CA GLU A 97 -24.70 -7.37 29.93
C GLU A 97 -25.27 -8.60 30.64
N ILE A 98 -24.95 -9.81 30.18
CA ILE A 98 -25.41 -11.06 30.79
C ILE A 98 -24.86 -11.22 32.21
N HIS A 99 -23.61 -10.82 32.44
CA HIS A 99 -22.92 -11.10 33.69
C HIS A 99 -23.14 -10.05 34.78
N ASN A 100 -23.51 -8.80 34.46
CA ASN A 100 -23.93 -7.68 35.34
C ASN A 100 -23.34 -7.60 36.78
N ASP A 101 -22.15 -8.18 36.99
CA ASP A 101 -21.43 -8.35 38.26
C ASP A 101 -19.95 -8.00 38.05
N HIS A 102 -19.67 -7.04 37.15
CA HIS A 102 -18.29 -6.63 36.82
C HIS A 102 -17.39 -7.78 36.32
N ARG A 103 -17.98 -8.91 35.93
CA ARG A 103 -17.26 -10.06 35.36
C ARG A 103 -17.11 -9.86 33.86
N VAL A 104 -15.86 -9.83 33.42
CA VAL A 104 -15.49 -9.83 32.01
C VAL A 104 -15.14 -11.25 31.61
N ASP A 105 -15.65 -11.72 30.46
CA ASP A 105 -15.15 -12.95 29.86
C ASP A 105 -13.70 -12.74 29.42
N GLU A 106 -12.77 -13.33 30.16
CA GLU A 106 -11.33 -13.16 29.94
C GLU A 106 -10.91 -13.63 28.54
N LYS A 107 -11.54 -14.69 28.01
CA LYS A 107 -11.21 -15.21 26.68
C LYS A 107 -11.59 -14.21 25.60
N ILE A 108 -12.83 -13.71 25.64
CA ILE A 108 -13.32 -12.70 24.68
C ILE A 108 -12.48 -11.42 24.78
N PHE A 109 -12.14 -11.00 26.00
CA PHE A 109 -11.35 -9.78 26.19
C PHE A 109 -9.88 -9.92 25.73
N LEU A 110 -9.28 -11.11 25.88
CA LEU A 110 -7.96 -11.39 25.32
C LEU A 110 -8.00 -11.39 23.79
N GLU A 111 -9.04 -11.95 23.18
CA GLU A 111 -9.24 -11.94 21.73
C GLU A 111 -9.41 -10.51 21.20
N PHE A 112 -10.21 -9.69 21.88
CA PHE A 112 -10.36 -8.26 21.59
C PHE A 112 -9.00 -7.53 21.60
N LYS A 113 -8.17 -7.77 22.64
CA LYS A 113 -6.83 -7.18 22.76
C LYS A 113 -5.89 -7.64 21.66
N GLU A 114 -5.98 -8.90 21.24
CA GLU A 114 -5.15 -9.43 20.15
C GLU A 114 -5.54 -8.81 18.81
N ILE A 115 -6.83 -8.68 18.50
CA ILE A 115 -7.31 -7.97 17.31
C ILE A 115 -6.80 -6.52 17.30
N TYR A 116 -6.91 -5.80 18.43
CA TYR A 116 -6.34 -4.46 18.57
C TYR A 116 -4.82 -4.41 18.28
N ARG A 117 -4.06 -5.39 18.79
CA ARG A 117 -2.62 -5.48 18.54
C ARG A 117 -2.31 -5.66 17.06
N GLN A 118 -3.10 -6.47 16.37
CA GLN A 118 -2.94 -6.71 14.94
C GLN A 118 -3.30 -5.44 14.13
N ILE A 119 -4.43 -4.78 14.42
CA ILE A 119 -4.81 -3.50 13.80
C ILE A 119 -3.72 -2.45 14.01
N THR A 120 -3.15 -2.38 15.20
CA THR A 120 -2.06 -1.44 15.51
C THR A 120 -0.83 -1.67 14.62
N LYS A 121 -0.47 -2.93 14.35
CA LYS A 121 0.65 -3.26 13.45
C LYS A 121 0.33 -2.86 12.02
N SER A 122 -0.82 -3.27 11.49
CA SER A 122 -1.26 -2.96 10.14
C SER A 122 -1.34 -1.45 9.91
N THR A 123 -1.91 -0.74 10.88
CA THR A 123 -2.00 0.73 10.90
C THR A 123 -0.62 1.38 10.85
N ARG A 124 0.33 0.96 11.68
CA ARG A 124 1.69 1.54 11.69
C ARG A 124 2.38 1.34 10.35
N PHE A 125 2.22 0.17 9.75
CA PHE A 125 2.75 -0.09 8.42
C PHE A 125 2.12 0.85 7.39
N LEU A 126 0.78 0.88 7.30
CA LEU A 126 0.04 1.71 6.34
C LEU A 126 0.39 3.20 6.49
N LYS A 127 0.44 3.71 7.73
CA LYS A 127 0.87 5.09 8.02
C LYS A 127 2.30 5.39 7.53
N SER A 128 3.19 4.42 7.57
CA SER A 128 4.60 4.63 7.15
C SER A 128 4.79 4.64 5.64
N VAL A 129 3.88 4.00 4.89
CA VAL A 129 4.02 3.81 3.42
C VAL A 129 3.07 4.68 2.60
N LEU A 130 1.92 5.05 3.17
CA LEU A 130 0.91 5.87 2.50
C LEU A 130 1.22 7.37 2.64
N ASP A 131 0.79 8.15 1.66
CA ASP A 131 0.81 9.62 1.70
C ASP A 131 -0.61 10.18 1.79
N ASP A 132 -1.44 9.55 2.61
CA ASP A 132 -2.82 9.96 2.84
C ASP A 132 -2.98 10.38 4.30
N LYS A 133 -2.99 11.69 4.51
CA LYS A 133 -3.15 12.29 5.85
C LYS A 133 -4.56 12.10 6.42
N ALA A 134 -5.58 11.98 5.56
CA ALA A 134 -6.94 11.74 6.02
C ALA A 134 -7.02 10.33 6.60
N LEU A 135 -6.60 9.33 5.82
CA LEU A 135 -6.52 7.95 6.29
C LEU A 135 -5.62 7.80 7.52
N GLU A 136 -4.49 8.51 7.57
CA GLU A 136 -3.62 8.52 8.75
C GLU A 136 -4.36 8.99 10.02
N ASN A 137 -5.14 10.05 9.90
CA ASN A 137 -5.92 10.60 11.01
C ASN A 137 -7.02 9.61 11.41
N ASP A 138 -7.76 9.05 10.46
CA ASP A 138 -8.84 8.10 10.71
C ASP A 138 -8.33 6.86 11.44
N LEU A 139 -7.21 6.31 10.98
CA LEU A 139 -6.51 5.20 11.64
C LEU A 139 -6.08 5.55 13.08
N SER A 140 -5.62 6.78 13.30
CA SER A 140 -5.17 7.23 14.62
C SER A 140 -6.35 7.45 15.58
N ASN A 141 -7.46 7.97 15.07
CA ASN A 141 -8.70 8.16 15.82
C ASN A 141 -9.26 6.81 16.26
N LEU A 142 -9.36 5.84 15.36
CA LEU A 142 -9.81 4.49 15.70
C LEU A 142 -8.92 3.84 16.77
N LEU A 143 -7.59 3.90 16.65
CA LEU A 143 -6.70 3.35 17.67
C LEU A 143 -6.91 4.01 19.04
N SER A 144 -7.23 5.30 19.07
CA SER A 144 -7.58 6.03 20.28
C SER A 144 -8.90 5.54 20.89
N GLU A 145 -9.93 5.33 20.06
CA GLU A 145 -11.22 4.78 20.47
C GLU A 145 -11.09 3.37 21.05
N ILE A 146 -10.42 2.46 20.33
CA ILE A 146 -10.18 1.09 20.83
C ILE A 146 -9.47 1.12 22.18
N LYS A 147 -8.47 1.99 22.34
CA LYS A 147 -7.76 2.14 23.61
C LYS A 147 -8.66 2.65 24.73
N LYS A 148 -9.57 3.60 24.43
CA LYS A 148 -10.57 4.08 25.40
C LYS A 148 -11.55 2.98 25.80
N THR A 149 -11.97 2.13 24.85
CA THR A 149 -12.83 0.96 25.09
C THR A 149 -12.14 -0.06 26.00
N ILE A 150 -10.91 -0.46 25.68
CA ILE A 150 -10.10 -1.37 26.53
C ILE A 150 -9.98 -0.81 27.94
N ASN A 151 -9.68 0.48 28.08
CA ASN A 151 -9.56 1.12 29.37
C ASN A 151 -10.89 1.12 30.14
N SER A 152 -12.01 1.43 29.49
CA SER A 152 -13.32 1.40 30.14
C SER A 152 -13.72 0.00 30.61
N ILE A 153 -13.38 -1.04 29.86
CA ILE A 153 -13.65 -2.44 30.25
C ILE A 153 -12.81 -2.85 31.44
N ASN A 154 -11.52 -2.48 31.49
CA ASN A 154 -10.68 -2.74 32.68
C ASN A 154 -11.26 -2.03 33.90
N LEU A 155 -11.68 -0.76 33.78
CA LEU A 155 -12.30 -0.02 34.88
C LEU A 155 -13.62 -0.65 35.33
N TYR A 156 -14.42 -1.16 34.40
CA TYR A 156 -15.62 -1.94 34.72
C TYR A 156 -15.25 -3.22 35.48
N SER A 157 -14.28 -3.99 34.99
CA SER A 157 -13.80 -5.21 35.66
C SER A 157 -13.31 -4.97 37.10
N ASP A 158 -12.75 -3.78 37.36
CA ASP A 158 -12.27 -3.37 38.68
C ASP A 158 -13.38 -2.82 39.60
N GLY A 159 -14.64 -2.78 39.13
CA GLY A 159 -15.76 -2.17 39.87
C GLY A 159 -15.71 -0.64 39.97
N ARG A 160 -14.87 0.01 39.15
CA ARG A 160 -14.65 1.47 39.16
C ARG A 160 -15.52 2.23 38.16
N ARG A 161 -16.33 1.51 37.38
CA ARG A 161 -17.14 2.05 36.29
C ARG A 161 -18.38 1.18 36.10
N SER A 162 -19.52 1.80 35.80
CA SER A 162 -20.77 1.11 35.46
C SER A 162 -20.79 0.62 34.01
N TYR A 163 -21.70 -0.32 33.69
CA TYR A 163 -21.85 -0.83 32.32
C TYR A 163 -22.19 0.28 31.31
N ASP A 164 -23.09 1.20 31.68
CA ASP A 164 -23.55 2.31 30.82
C ASP A 164 -22.45 3.34 30.47
N GLU A 165 -21.33 3.30 31.19
CA GLU A 165 -20.17 4.17 30.99
C GLU A 165 -19.07 3.51 30.12
N ILE A 166 -19.31 2.30 29.60
CA ILE A 166 -18.37 1.62 28.72
C ILE A 166 -18.33 2.34 27.38
N ASN A 167 -17.12 2.74 26.96
CA ASN A 167 -16.93 3.35 25.66
C ASN A 167 -17.04 2.26 24.59
N VAL A 168 -17.87 2.50 23.59
CA VAL A 168 -18.05 1.61 22.44
C VAL A 168 -17.45 2.26 21.22
N ILE A 169 -16.81 1.46 20.37
CA ILE A 169 -16.32 1.92 19.07
C ILE A 169 -17.53 2.06 18.15
N GLU A 170 -17.70 3.25 17.56
CA GLU A 170 -18.81 3.52 16.66
C GLU A 170 -18.64 2.74 15.35
N VAL A 171 -19.68 2.01 14.95
CA VAL A 171 -19.66 1.18 13.74
C VAL A 171 -19.40 2.02 12.49
N GLU A 172 -19.96 3.24 12.43
CA GLU A 172 -19.77 4.17 11.33
C GLU A 172 -18.28 4.53 11.12
N ASN A 173 -17.52 4.74 12.21
CA ASN A 173 -16.09 5.03 12.12
C ASN A 173 -15.30 3.83 11.55
N VAL A 174 -15.73 2.61 11.88
CA VAL A 174 -15.13 1.38 11.33
C VAL A 174 -15.46 1.23 9.85
N GLU A 175 -16.71 1.48 9.44
CA GLU A 175 -17.17 1.40 8.05
C GLU A 175 -16.47 2.42 7.15
N LEU A 176 -16.38 3.68 7.57
CA LEU A 176 -15.68 4.74 6.83
C LEU A 176 -14.20 4.39 6.61
N LEU A 177 -13.57 3.78 7.61
CA LEU A 177 -12.19 3.35 7.51
C LEU A 177 -12.03 2.15 6.56
N ILE A 178 -12.95 1.18 6.62
CA ILE A 178 -12.98 0.05 5.70
C ILE A 178 -13.11 0.54 4.25
N ASP A 179 -14.02 1.47 3.98
CA ASP A 179 -14.21 2.07 2.64
C ASP A 179 -12.95 2.79 2.14
N SER A 180 -12.26 3.50 3.04
CA SER A 180 -11.01 4.17 2.72
C SER A 180 -9.90 3.16 2.40
N LEU A 181 -9.80 2.07 3.18
CA LEU A 181 -8.85 0.98 2.94
C LEU A 181 -9.17 0.17 1.68
N PHE A 182 -10.45 0.08 1.28
CA PHE A 182 -10.86 -0.62 0.06
C PHE A 182 -10.20 -0.04 -1.19
N LYS A 183 -10.05 1.28 -1.25
CA LYS A 183 -9.36 1.96 -2.37
C LYS A 183 -7.91 1.48 -2.54
N TYR A 184 -7.24 1.14 -1.44
CA TYR A 184 -5.88 0.61 -1.44
C TYR A 184 -5.86 -0.90 -1.74
N SER A 185 -6.85 -1.65 -1.24
CA SER A 185 -6.97 -3.09 -1.47
C SER A 185 -7.24 -3.45 -2.94
N LEU A 186 -7.87 -2.53 -3.68
CA LEU A 186 -8.22 -2.65 -5.10
C LEU A 186 -7.24 -1.99 -6.08
N TYR A 187 -6.11 -1.46 -5.59
CA TYR A 187 -5.10 -0.75 -6.41
C TYR A 187 -5.61 0.53 -7.09
N GLU A 188 -6.64 1.19 -6.53
CA GLU A 188 -7.25 2.38 -7.14
C GLU A 188 -6.48 3.67 -6.82
N THR A 189 -5.51 3.64 -5.91
CA THR A 189 -4.74 4.81 -5.44
C THR A 189 -3.23 4.64 -5.63
N SER A 190 -2.54 5.75 -5.94
CA SER A 190 -1.09 5.77 -6.18
C SER A 190 -0.27 5.96 -4.90
N PHE A 191 0.81 5.20 -4.74
CA PHE A 191 1.69 5.21 -3.57
C PHE A 191 2.74 6.33 -3.60
N LYS A 192 3.26 6.67 -2.42
CA LYS A 192 4.38 7.59 -2.24
C LYS A 192 5.61 7.06 -3.00
N SER A 193 5.97 7.71 -4.10
CA SER A 193 7.22 7.43 -4.80
C SER A 193 8.36 7.80 -3.87
N SER A 194 9.14 6.82 -3.40
CA SER A 194 10.41 7.07 -2.73
C SER A 194 11.27 7.91 -3.67
N LYS A 195 11.30 9.23 -3.45
CA LYS A 195 12.38 10.09 -3.95
C LYS A 195 13.57 9.77 -3.05
N LYS A 196 14.43 8.87 -3.52
CA LYS A 196 15.81 8.80 -3.06
C LYS A 196 16.63 9.77 -3.89
#